data_AF-A0A1H0M2K3-F1
#
_entry.id   AF-A0A1H0M2K3-F1
#
_cell.length_a   1.000
_cell.length_b   1.000
_cell.length_c   1.000
_cell.angle_alpha   90.00
_cell.angle_beta   90.00
_cell.angle_gamma   90.00
#
_symmetry.space_group_name_H-M   'P 1'
#
loop_
_entity.id
_entity.type
_entity.pdbx_description
1 polymer ?
#
loop_
_entity_poly.entity_id
_entity_poly.type
_entity_poly.pdbx_seq_one_letter_code
_entity_poly.pdbx_strand_id
1 'polypeptide(L)'
;MQCQSRLTLDASAADFVIDVANVVREPALGGERAADLARFEGLLDALAAYARDPAVQVYAITDRSLLTDGRLTAPERERLGGWYRGGLLEVLPRADDRILELADALELRVVSADNFLDFHRAYPWIPGDRDRFLRPVLDPDGTIGVRPRIMPVPPEWQVSRKEEEGLLLEAGVLRRWAPSAHRAVLGRNWRCPEAGCPLFGSADRPGTALPRRRGRRIECPTHGVPLADAGPRPARAQVKVVMDGTVRGRFMVTAGEPLAVGRAPGSGGVALGAWIDQAAVDSVSRTHVVLDYDGSALTVVDERSANGTRIRRRRPEGDVLLPLHHGNVWRLRRGDSVVLHERLELLPSGRQFVFEEDEADGADGPARTAAAAAATMVALPSALWREAAAPPRERAALGAADRPEVE
;
A
#
# COMPACT_ATOMS: atom_id res chain seq x y z
N MET A 1 -1.43 28.72 -33.10
CA MET A 1 -0.99 29.74 -32.13
C MET A 1 -1.93 29.87 -30.92
N GLN A 2 -3.19 29.40 -30.95
CA GLN A 2 -4.12 29.46 -29.80
C GLN A 2 -3.88 28.41 -28.70
N CYS A 3 -3.21 27.29 -28.97
CA CYS A 3 -2.97 26.27 -27.93
C CYS A 3 -1.98 26.72 -26.84
N GLN A 4 -0.92 27.43 -27.22
CA GLN A 4 0.14 27.85 -26.29
C GLN A 4 -0.36 28.86 -25.24
N SER A 5 -1.33 29.72 -25.58
CA SER A 5 -1.87 30.72 -24.65
C SER A 5 -2.70 30.12 -23.50
N ARG A 6 -2.99 28.82 -23.56
CA ARG A 6 -3.70 28.07 -22.52
C ARG A 6 -2.78 27.22 -21.67
N LEU A 7 -1.47 27.26 -21.92
CA LEU A 7 -0.49 26.49 -21.14
C LEU A 7 0.16 27.41 -20.12
N THR A 8 0.28 26.93 -18.89
CA THR A 8 0.96 27.63 -17.81
C THR A 8 1.75 26.64 -16.94
N LEU A 9 2.86 27.12 -16.36
CA LEU A 9 3.55 26.44 -15.25
C LEU A 9 3.36 27.16 -13.92
N ASP A 10 2.51 28.18 -13.88
CA ASP A 10 1.96 28.70 -12.64
C ASP A 10 0.77 27.83 -12.23
N ALA A 11 1.00 26.97 -11.25
CA ALA A 11 -0.02 26.06 -10.75
C ALA A 11 -1.21 26.79 -10.10
N SER A 12 -0.99 27.99 -9.55
CA SER A 12 -2.05 28.78 -8.93
C SER A 12 -2.96 29.47 -9.95
N ALA A 13 -2.48 29.62 -11.18
CA ALA A 13 -3.24 30.18 -12.30
C ALA A 13 -3.92 29.10 -13.15
N ALA A 14 -3.65 27.82 -12.93
CA ALA A 14 -4.19 26.73 -13.72
C ALA A 14 -5.60 26.33 -13.26
N ASP A 15 -6.45 25.94 -14.21
CA ASP A 15 -7.77 25.36 -13.95
C ASP A 15 -7.73 23.82 -13.99
N PHE A 16 -6.83 23.28 -14.83
CA PHE A 16 -6.70 21.85 -15.10
C PHE A 16 -5.25 21.41 -15.04
N VAL A 17 -5.03 20.17 -14.61
CA VAL A 17 -3.75 19.47 -14.70
C VAL A 17 -3.88 18.23 -15.58
N ILE A 18 -2.91 18.01 -16.48
CA ILE A 18 -3.00 16.98 -17.53
C ILE A 18 -1.68 16.22 -17.68
N ASP A 19 -1.79 14.88 -17.75
CA ASP A 19 -0.73 14.04 -18.31
C ASP A 19 -0.80 14.09 -19.85
N VAL A 20 0.10 14.87 -20.46
CA VAL A 20 0.18 15.00 -21.91
C VAL A 20 0.49 13.65 -22.57
N ALA A 21 1.32 12.80 -21.95
CA ALA A 21 1.68 11.52 -22.53
C ALA A 21 0.47 10.58 -22.61
N ASN A 22 -0.39 10.58 -21.58
CA ASN A 22 -1.62 9.80 -21.55
C ASN A 22 -2.53 10.16 -22.73
N VAL A 23 -2.78 11.47 -22.94
CA VAL A 23 -3.66 11.97 -23.99
C VAL A 23 -3.09 11.72 -25.39
N VAL A 24 -1.81 12.05 -25.58
CA VAL A 24 -1.14 11.91 -26.89
C VAL A 24 -1.11 10.45 -27.34
N ARG A 25 -0.99 9.50 -26.41
CA ARG A 25 -0.86 8.06 -26.70
C ARG A 25 -2.20 7.31 -26.69
N GLU A 26 -3.33 7.96 -26.42
CA GLU A 26 -4.65 7.31 -26.33
C GLU A 26 -5.29 7.13 -27.72
N PRO A 27 -5.33 5.91 -28.29
CA PRO A 27 -5.90 5.69 -29.61
C PRO A 27 -7.42 5.86 -29.65
N ALA A 28 -8.10 5.74 -28.50
CA ALA A 28 -9.54 5.95 -28.42
C ALA A 28 -9.96 7.41 -28.69
N LEU A 29 -9.01 8.36 -28.69
CA LEU A 29 -9.24 9.77 -29.05
C LEU A 29 -9.09 10.03 -30.56
N GLY A 30 -9.10 8.98 -31.39
CA GLY A 30 -9.04 9.09 -32.84
C GLY A 30 -7.62 9.26 -33.39
N GLY A 31 -7.49 9.43 -34.70
CA GLY A 31 -6.21 9.46 -35.42
C GLY A 31 -5.63 8.06 -35.70
N GLU A 32 -4.79 7.95 -36.73
CA GLU A 32 -4.27 6.66 -37.22
C GLU A 32 -2.98 6.21 -36.51
N ARG A 33 -2.35 7.11 -35.75
CA ARG A 33 -1.04 6.88 -35.14
C ARG A 33 -1.14 6.47 -33.67
N ALA A 34 -0.17 5.69 -33.21
CA ALA A 34 -0.05 5.30 -31.80
C ALA A 34 0.32 6.47 -30.87
N ALA A 35 0.82 7.59 -31.40
CA ALA A 35 1.01 8.84 -30.68
C ALA A 35 0.68 10.00 -31.62
N ASP A 36 -0.13 10.95 -31.16
CA ASP A 36 -0.58 12.09 -31.97
C ASP A 36 -0.75 13.34 -31.09
N LEU A 37 0.03 14.39 -31.35
CA LEU A 37 -0.03 15.63 -30.58
C LEU A 37 -1.32 16.41 -30.82
N ALA A 38 -1.96 16.24 -31.97
CA ALA A 38 -3.23 16.89 -32.28
C ALA A 38 -4.34 16.49 -31.29
N ARG A 39 -4.22 15.31 -30.66
CA ARG A 39 -5.14 14.89 -29.58
C ARG A 39 -5.08 15.82 -28.39
N PHE A 40 -3.87 16.21 -27.98
CA PHE A 40 -3.69 17.14 -26.89
C PHE A 40 -4.14 18.55 -27.27
N GLU A 41 -3.85 19.00 -28.50
CA GLU A 41 -4.31 20.31 -28.98
C GLU A 41 -5.85 20.39 -29.02
N GLY A 42 -6.53 19.35 -29.54
CA GLY A 42 -7.98 19.26 -29.51
C GLY A 42 -8.57 19.17 -28.10
N LEU A 43 -7.86 18.53 -27.16
CA LEU A 43 -8.27 18.51 -25.76
C LEU A 43 -8.26 19.91 -25.13
N LEU A 44 -7.31 20.78 -25.47
CA LEU A 44 -7.28 22.16 -24.96
C LEU A 44 -8.51 22.94 -25.41
N ASP A 45 -8.94 22.77 -26.67
CA ASP A 45 -10.16 23.39 -27.18
C ASP A 45 -11.41 22.80 -26.51
N ALA A 46 -11.43 21.49 -26.27
CA ALA A 46 -12.50 20.80 -25.56
C ALA A 46 -12.66 21.28 -24.11
N LEU A 47 -11.54 21.56 -23.42
CA LEU A 47 -11.55 22.09 -22.06
C LEU A 47 -12.06 23.53 -22.02
N ALA A 48 -11.67 24.36 -22.97
CA ALA A 48 -12.20 25.72 -23.10
C ALA A 48 -13.72 25.70 -23.32
N ALA A 49 -14.20 24.80 -24.19
CA ALA A 49 -15.63 24.61 -24.42
C ALA A 49 -16.37 24.08 -23.18
N TYR A 50 -15.77 23.12 -22.46
CA TYR A 50 -16.33 22.54 -21.24
C TYR A 50 -16.43 23.56 -20.11
N ALA A 51 -15.38 24.34 -19.87
CA ALA A 51 -15.34 25.41 -18.87
C ALA A 51 -16.20 26.62 -19.29
N ARG A 52 -16.58 26.71 -20.57
CA ARG A 52 -17.18 27.91 -21.19
C ARG A 52 -16.31 29.15 -21.02
N ASP A 53 -15.00 28.95 -21.03
CA ASP A 53 -13.99 29.99 -20.88
C ASP A 53 -12.86 29.78 -21.88
N PRO A 54 -12.69 30.68 -22.88
CA PRO A 54 -11.58 30.59 -23.82
C PRO A 54 -10.20 30.85 -23.18
N ALA A 55 -10.16 31.50 -22.01
CA ALA A 55 -8.95 31.88 -21.27
C ALA A 55 -8.46 30.80 -20.28
N VAL A 56 -9.12 29.65 -20.23
CA VAL A 56 -8.74 28.50 -19.41
C VAL A 56 -7.24 28.22 -19.46
N GLN A 57 -6.65 27.96 -18.31
CA GLN A 57 -5.25 27.66 -18.15
C GLN A 57 -5.04 26.20 -17.76
N VAL A 58 -4.05 25.58 -18.38
CA VAL A 58 -3.74 24.17 -18.26
C VAL A 58 -2.30 24.00 -17.81
N TYR A 59 -2.13 23.32 -16.69
CA TYR A 59 -0.85 22.84 -16.21
C TYR A 59 -0.52 21.50 -16.90
N ALA A 60 0.35 21.56 -17.90
CA ALA A 60 0.73 20.41 -18.70
C ALA A 60 1.97 19.71 -18.12
N ILE A 61 1.86 18.41 -17.85
CA ILE A 61 2.94 17.57 -17.32
C ILE A 61 3.16 16.40 -18.26
N THR A 62 4.41 15.99 -18.44
CA THR A 62 4.72 14.75 -19.15
C THR A 62 5.95 14.04 -18.58
N ASP A 63 6.05 12.75 -18.86
CA ASP A 63 7.27 12.01 -18.64
C ASP A 63 8.34 12.34 -19.71
N ARG A 64 9.63 12.16 -19.39
CA ARG A 64 10.73 12.38 -20.34
C ARG A 64 10.63 11.51 -21.61
N SER A 65 9.97 10.37 -21.55
CA SER A 65 9.90 9.43 -22.66
C SER A 65 9.09 9.99 -23.84
N LEU A 66 8.12 10.88 -23.59
CA LEU A 66 7.31 11.50 -24.63
C LEU A 66 8.17 12.36 -25.57
N LEU A 67 9.14 13.11 -25.03
CA LEU A 67 10.02 13.98 -25.82
C LEU A 67 10.86 13.20 -26.85
N THR A 68 11.15 11.94 -26.55
CA THR A 68 11.94 11.04 -27.41
C THR A 68 11.10 10.01 -28.16
N ASP A 69 9.77 10.14 -28.12
CA ASP A 69 8.87 9.12 -28.66
C ASP A 69 8.97 9.07 -30.19
N GLY A 70 9.48 7.95 -30.71
CA GLY A 70 9.66 7.73 -32.15
C GLY A 70 8.34 7.63 -32.93
N ARG A 71 7.20 7.47 -32.23
CA ARG A 71 5.86 7.43 -32.85
C ARG A 71 5.31 8.82 -33.18
N LEU A 72 5.86 9.86 -32.55
CA LEU A 72 5.61 11.25 -32.94
C LEU A 72 6.40 11.61 -34.20
N THR A 73 5.92 12.59 -34.93
CA THR A 73 6.67 13.20 -36.04
C THR A 73 7.77 14.12 -35.49
N ALA A 74 8.76 14.45 -36.32
CA ALA A 74 9.82 15.39 -35.93
C ALA A 74 9.26 16.78 -35.53
N PRO A 75 8.31 17.38 -36.29
CA PRO A 75 7.72 18.66 -35.89
C PRO A 75 6.97 18.63 -34.55
N GLU A 76 6.28 17.53 -34.22
CA GLU A 76 5.60 17.39 -32.93
C GLU A 76 6.59 17.33 -31.77
N ARG A 77 7.70 16.59 -31.92
CA ARG A 77 8.76 16.55 -30.92
C ARG A 77 9.45 17.91 -30.76
N GLU A 78 9.72 18.62 -31.85
CA GLU A 78 10.26 19.98 -31.81
C GLU A 78 9.31 20.94 -31.08
N ARG A 79 8.00 20.81 -31.31
CA ARG A 79 6.98 21.62 -30.62
C ARG A 79 6.95 21.34 -29.12
N LEU A 80 6.92 20.07 -28.70
CA LEU A 80 7.01 19.67 -27.29
C LEU A 80 8.30 20.19 -26.64
N GLY A 81 9.44 20.05 -27.33
CA GLY A 81 10.73 20.59 -26.88
C GLY A 81 10.75 22.11 -26.82
N GLY A 82 9.95 22.79 -27.65
CA GLY A 82 9.70 24.22 -27.59
C GLY A 82 8.89 24.62 -26.35
N TRP A 83 7.78 23.92 -26.06
CA TRP A 83 6.98 24.15 -24.86
C TRP A 83 7.77 23.93 -23.57
N TYR A 84 8.57 22.86 -23.50
CA TYR A 84 9.44 22.60 -22.35
C TYR A 84 10.45 23.74 -22.15
N ARG A 85 11.20 24.12 -23.19
CA ARG A 85 12.18 25.21 -23.10
C ARG A 85 11.54 26.58 -22.84
N GLY A 86 10.30 26.77 -23.29
CA GLY A 86 9.52 27.98 -23.09
C GLY A 86 8.80 28.06 -21.75
N GLY A 87 8.91 27.05 -20.87
CA GLY A 87 8.25 27.05 -19.58
C GLY A 87 6.73 26.88 -19.66
N LEU A 88 6.25 26.07 -20.61
CA LEU A 88 4.83 25.76 -20.84
C LEU A 88 4.49 24.27 -20.60
N LEU A 89 5.49 23.45 -20.33
CA LEU A 89 5.35 22.00 -20.14
C LEU A 89 6.35 21.54 -19.08
N GLU A 90 5.86 20.92 -18.00
CA GLU A 90 6.71 20.32 -16.98
C GLU A 90 7.09 18.89 -17.40
N VAL A 91 8.38 18.53 -17.25
CA VAL A 91 8.90 17.24 -17.70
C VAL A 91 9.58 16.53 -16.53
N LEU A 92 9.02 15.41 -16.10
CA LEU A 92 9.47 14.66 -14.94
C LEU A 92 9.84 13.20 -15.30
N PRO A 93 10.52 12.47 -14.41
CA PRO A 93 10.70 11.03 -14.55
C PRO A 93 9.36 10.27 -14.54
N ARG A 94 8.42 10.72 -13.70
CA ARG A 94 7.05 10.20 -13.57
C ARG A 94 6.09 11.39 -13.42
N ALA A 95 5.03 11.42 -14.21
CA ALA A 95 4.06 12.52 -14.22
C ALA A 95 3.00 12.37 -13.11
N ASP A 96 2.53 11.13 -12.85
CA ASP A 96 1.41 10.85 -11.94
C ASP A 96 1.56 11.48 -10.55
N ASP A 97 2.74 11.35 -9.93
CA ASP A 97 3.01 11.85 -8.58
C ASP A 97 2.72 13.36 -8.50
N ARG A 98 3.22 14.12 -9.48
CA ARG A 98 3.09 15.57 -9.55
C ARG A 98 1.66 16.01 -9.87
N ILE A 99 0.97 15.28 -10.74
CA ILE A 99 -0.43 15.55 -11.08
C ILE A 99 -1.31 15.47 -9.82
N LEU A 100 -1.14 14.40 -9.05
CA LEU A 100 -1.93 14.17 -7.84
C LEU A 100 -1.54 15.13 -6.72
N GLU A 101 -0.26 15.49 -6.59
CA GLU A 101 0.21 16.51 -5.65
C GLU A 101 -0.48 17.86 -5.93
N LEU A 102 -0.51 18.30 -7.18
CA LEU A 102 -1.16 19.56 -7.56
C LEU A 102 -2.68 19.52 -7.36
N ALA A 103 -3.32 18.40 -7.70
CA ALA A 103 -4.74 18.21 -7.49
C ALA A 103 -5.12 18.19 -6.00
N ASP A 104 -4.26 17.66 -5.14
CA ASP A 104 -4.47 17.62 -3.70
C ASP A 104 -4.24 19.00 -3.05
N ALA A 105 -3.13 19.65 -3.37
CA ALA A 105 -2.71 20.90 -2.74
C ALA A 105 -3.52 22.12 -3.20
N LEU A 106 -3.95 22.14 -4.47
CA LEU A 106 -4.60 23.29 -5.11
C LEU A 106 -6.01 23.00 -5.61
N GLU A 107 -6.53 21.80 -5.33
CA GLU A 107 -7.85 21.35 -5.78
C GLU A 107 -8.04 21.39 -7.31
N LEU A 108 -6.95 21.30 -8.07
CA LEU A 108 -6.99 21.31 -9.53
C LEU A 108 -7.74 20.10 -10.08
N ARG A 109 -8.52 20.31 -11.14
CA ARG A 109 -9.20 19.22 -11.84
C ARG A 109 -8.20 18.45 -12.71
N VAL A 110 -8.20 17.13 -12.55
CA VAL A 110 -7.33 16.21 -13.28
C VAL A 110 -8.01 15.72 -14.54
N VAL A 111 -7.35 15.86 -15.69
CA VAL A 111 -7.81 15.29 -16.96
C VAL A 111 -6.99 14.04 -17.28
N SER A 112 -7.57 12.87 -17.08
CA SER A 112 -6.88 11.58 -17.30
C SER A 112 -7.87 10.43 -17.51
N ALA A 113 -7.45 9.41 -18.27
CA ALA A 113 -8.14 8.13 -18.37
C ALA A 113 -7.65 7.08 -17.33
N ASP A 114 -6.60 7.36 -16.57
CA ASP A 114 -6.08 6.46 -15.53
C ASP A 114 -6.97 6.46 -14.27
N ASN A 115 -7.04 5.34 -13.57
CA ASN A 115 -7.71 5.20 -12.27
C ASN A 115 -6.78 5.51 -11.07
N PHE A 116 -5.47 5.68 -11.31
CA PHE A 116 -4.46 5.96 -10.29
C PHE A 116 -4.46 4.94 -9.14
N LEU A 117 -4.67 3.66 -9.45
CA LEU A 117 -4.86 2.61 -8.44
C LEU A 117 -3.68 2.49 -7.45
N ASP A 118 -2.46 2.76 -7.90
CA ASP A 118 -1.24 2.70 -7.08
C ASP A 118 -1.17 3.84 -6.05
N PHE A 119 -2.05 4.83 -6.15
CA PHE A 119 -2.02 6.06 -5.36
C PHE A 119 -3.15 6.19 -4.34
N HIS A 120 -4.08 5.22 -4.31
CA HIS A 120 -5.27 5.30 -3.46
C HIS A 120 -4.95 5.39 -1.96
N ARG A 121 -3.79 4.88 -1.51
CA ARG A 121 -3.33 5.04 -0.11
C ARG A 121 -2.76 6.42 0.16
N ALA A 122 -1.92 6.93 -0.75
CA ALA A 122 -1.30 8.25 -0.61
C ALA A 122 -2.34 9.37 -0.75
N TYR A 123 -3.37 9.15 -1.57
CA TYR A 123 -4.45 10.09 -1.85
C TYR A 123 -5.82 9.41 -1.67
N PRO A 124 -6.30 9.25 -0.41
CA PRO A 124 -7.56 8.56 -0.10
C PRO A 124 -8.83 9.23 -0.64
N TRP A 125 -8.72 10.47 -1.15
CA TRP A 125 -9.83 11.18 -1.78
C TRP A 125 -10.11 10.70 -3.20
N ILE A 126 -9.18 9.99 -3.87
CA ILE A 126 -9.37 9.53 -5.25
C ILE A 126 -10.54 8.54 -5.40
N PRO A 127 -10.64 7.45 -4.61
CA PRO A 127 -11.68 6.45 -4.80
C PRO A 127 -13.06 7.04 -4.55
N GLY A 128 -13.94 6.98 -5.55
CA GLY A 128 -15.30 7.51 -5.43
C GLY A 128 -15.42 9.02 -5.67
N ASP A 129 -14.31 9.73 -5.97
CA ASP A 129 -14.36 11.14 -6.36
C ASP A 129 -15.26 11.33 -7.59
N ARG A 130 -16.06 12.39 -7.59
CA ARG A 130 -17.05 12.67 -8.64
C ARG A 130 -16.83 14.01 -9.33
N ASP A 131 -15.92 14.82 -8.80
CA ASP A 131 -15.88 16.27 -9.05
C ASP A 131 -14.53 16.74 -9.60
N ARG A 132 -13.43 16.07 -9.26
CA ARG A 132 -12.07 16.47 -9.62
C ARG A 132 -11.57 15.82 -10.91
N PHE A 133 -12.17 14.70 -11.33
CA PHE A 133 -11.69 13.97 -12.52
C PHE A 133 -12.54 14.21 -13.76
N LEU A 134 -11.85 14.51 -14.85
CA LEU A 134 -12.39 14.59 -16.19
C LEU A 134 -11.73 13.54 -17.09
N ARG A 135 -12.49 13.02 -18.05
CA ARG A 135 -11.99 12.08 -19.06
C ARG A 135 -12.12 12.69 -20.46
N PRO A 136 -11.05 12.65 -21.27
CA PRO A 136 -11.15 12.97 -22.69
C PRO A 136 -11.91 11.85 -23.43
N VAL A 137 -12.78 12.20 -24.35
CA VAL A 137 -13.58 11.28 -25.17
C VAL A 137 -13.56 11.72 -26.62
N LEU A 138 -13.69 10.78 -27.55
CA LEU A 138 -13.98 11.11 -28.95
C LEU A 138 -15.50 11.23 -29.11
N ASP A 139 -15.97 12.43 -29.46
CA ASP A 139 -17.38 12.68 -29.74
C ASP A 139 -17.77 12.11 -31.13
N PRO A 140 -19.07 11.86 -31.39
CA PRO A 140 -19.53 11.22 -32.63
C PRO A 140 -19.18 11.97 -33.92
N ASP A 141 -18.92 13.27 -33.83
CA ASP A 141 -18.50 14.13 -34.93
C ASP A 141 -16.98 14.04 -35.21
N GLY A 142 -16.26 13.22 -34.45
CA GLY A 142 -14.81 13.04 -34.58
C GLY A 142 -13.98 14.11 -33.85
N THR A 143 -14.61 15.00 -33.10
CA THR A 143 -13.91 15.97 -32.25
C THR A 143 -13.62 15.41 -30.87
N ILE A 144 -12.64 15.99 -30.18
CA ILE A 144 -12.34 15.61 -28.80
C ILE A 144 -13.27 16.38 -27.88
N GLY A 145 -13.96 15.66 -27.00
CA GLY A 145 -14.78 16.18 -25.93
C GLY A 145 -14.19 15.85 -24.56
N VAL A 146 -14.78 16.45 -23.52
CA VAL A 146 -14.45 16.15 -22.12
C VAL A 146 -15.73 15.86 -21.35
N ARG A 147 -15.67 14.87 -20.45
CA ARG A 147 -16.80 14.48 -19.60
C ARG A 147 -16.34 14.32 -18.14
N PRO A 148 -17.18 14.69 -17.15
CA PRO A 148 -16.95 14.32 -15.76
C PRO A 148 -16.79 12.81 -15.62
N ARG A 149 -15.89 12.41 -14.73
CA ARG A 149 -15.59 11.01 -14.47
C ARG A 149 -15.79 10.74 -12.98
N ILE A 150 -16.61 9.75 -12.69
CA ILE A 150 -16.68 9.17 -11.35
C ILE A 150 -15.52 8.17 -11.25
N MET A 151 -14.64 8.40 -10.29
CA MET A 151 -13.56 7.48 -10.00
C MET A 151 -14.12 6.21 -9.37
N PRO A 152 -13.76 5.03 -9.88
CA PRO A 152 -14.23 3.80 -9.30
C PRO A 152 -13.67 3.65 -7.87
N VAL A 153 -14.44 3.01 -7.00
CA VAL A 153 -13.95 2.50 -5.73
C VAL A 153 -13.51 1.06 -5.98
N PRO A 154 -12.22 0.79 -6.27
CA PRO A 154 -11.76 -0.56 -6.51
C PRO A 154 -11.89 -1.39 -5.22
N PRO A 155 -12.22 -2.68 -5.32
CA PRO A 155 -12.10 -3.57 -4.18
C PRO A 155 -10.63 -3.65 -3.74
N GLU A 156 -10.39 -3.72 -2.42
CA GLU A 156 -9.07 -3.66 -1.78
C GLU A 156 -8.00 -4.61 -2.36
N TRP A 157 -8.43 -5.78 -2.86
CA TRP A 157 -7.52 -6.74 -3.50
C TRP A 157 -6.93 -6.22 -4.82
N GLN A 158 -7.64 -5.35 -5.55
CA GLN A 158 -7.14 -4.72 -6.78
C GLN A 158 -6.06 -3.69 -6.47
N VAL A 159 -6.28 -2.83 -5.46
CA VAL A 159 -5.29 -1.85 -4.98
C VAL A 159 -4.01 -2.59 -4.57
N SER A 160 -4.16 -3.59 -3.69
CA SER A 160 -3.03 -4.38 -3.18
C SER A 160 -2.20 -5.03 -4.30
N ARG A 161 -2.87 -5.57 -5.32
CA ARG A 161 -2.23 -6.23 -6.46
C ARG A 161 -1.51 -5.24 -7.37
N LYS A 162 -2.06 -4.03 -7.52
CA LYS A 162 -1.50 -2.98 -8.36
C LYS A 162 -0.22 -2.39 -7.75
N GLU A 163 -0.22 -2.14 -6.45
CA GLU A 163 0.99 -1.76 -5.70
C GLU A 163 2.11 -2.79 -5.84
N GLU A 164 1.78 -4.08 -5.73
CA GLU A 164 2.76 -5.16 -5.98
C GLU A 164 3.28 -5.12 -7.44
N GLU A 165 2.41 -4.92 -8.42
CA GLU A 165 2.82 -4.78 -9.83
C GLU A 165 3.80 -3.62 -10.01
N GLY A 166 3.53 -2.47 -9.38
CA GLY A 166 4.40 -1.28 -9.37
C GLY A 166 5.79 -1.58 -8.80
N LEU A 167 5.86 -2.15 -7.59
CA LEU A 167 7.14 -2.53 -6.95
C LEU A 167 7.92 -3.54 -7.79
N LEU A 168 7.25 -4.51 -8.40
CA LEU A 168 7.89 -5.48 -9.29
C LEU A 168 8.44 -4.85 -10.58
N LEU A 169 7.74 -3.85 -11.13
CA LEU A 169 8.21 -3.09 -12.29
C LEU A 169 9.44 -2.25 -11.94
N GLU A 170 9.40 -1.54 -10.81
CA GLU A 170 10.51 -0.73 -10.31
C GLU A 170 11.76 -1.58 -10.05
N ALA A 171 11.59 -2.75 -9.43
CA ALA A 171 12.68 -3.70 -9.23
C ALA A 171 13.15 -4.37 -10.52
N GLY A 172 12.47 -4.16 -11.66
CA GLY A 172 12.78 -4.79 -12.96
C GLY A 172 12.46 -6.28 -13.02
N VAL A 173 11.77 -6.82 -12.00
CA VAL A 173 11.42 -8.24 -11.86
C VAL A 173 10.23 -8.58 -12.76
N LEU A 174 9.24 -7.70 -12.83
CA LEU A 174 8.14 -7.77 -13.79
C LEU A 174 8.50 -7.04 -15.08
N ARG A 175 8.04 -7.59 -16.21
CA ARG A 175 8.14 -6.96 -17.52
C ARG A 175 6.77 -7.01 -18.19
N ARG A 176 6.29 -5.88 -18.71
CA ARG A 176 4.95 -5.77 -19.34
C ARG A 176 4.73 -6.77 -20.48
N TRP A 177 5.79 -7.14 -21.20
CA TRP A 177 5.81 -8.08 -22.34
C TRP A 177 6.11 -9.53 -21.94
N ALA A 178 6.44 -9.80 -20.67
CA ALA A 178 6.68 -11.13 -20.13
C ALA A 178 6.07 -11.28 -18.73
N PRO A 179 4.72 -11.22 -18.63
CA PRO A 179 4.01 -11.05 -17.37
C PRO A 179 4.17 -12.23 -16.41
N SER A 180 4.65 -13.41 -16.83
CA SER A 180 4.88 -14.56 -15.95
C SER A 180 6.34 -14.71 -15.51
N ALA A 181 7.28 -13.93 -16.06
CA ALA A 181 8.71 -14.08 -15.83
C ALA A 181 9.14 -13.73 -14.40
N HIS A 182 8.31 -12.97 -13.67
CA HIS A 182 8.54 -12.64 -12.27
C HIS A 182 8.48 -13.89 -11.36
N ARG A 183 7.65 -14.90 -11.70
CA ARG A 183 7.51 -16.13 -10.89
C ARG A 183 8.81 -16.91 -10.76
N ALA A 184 9.62 -16.94 -11.81
CA ALA A 184 10.92 -17.59 -11.79
C ALA A 184 11.92 -16.92 -10.83
N VAL A 185 11.75 -15.62 -10.56
CA VAL A 185 12.57 -14.89 -9.60
C VAL A 185 11.99 -15.05 -8.19
N LEU A 186 10.69 -14.89 -8.03
CA LEU A 186 10.06 -14.80 -6.72
C LEU A 186 9.75 -16.17 -6.09
N GLY A 187 9.72 -17.23 -6.90
CA GLY A 187 9.64 -18.63 -6.43
C GLY A 187 10.97 -19.21 -5.95
N ARG A 188 11.99 -18.38 -5.75
CA ARG A 188 13.33 -18.79 -5.30
C ARG A 188 13.72 -18.06 -4.02
N ASN A 189 14.46 -18.74 -3.16
CA ASN A 189 15.15 -18.11 -2.06
C ASN A 189 16.45 -17.52 -2.57
N TRP A 190 16.71 -16.25 -2.25
CA TRP A 190 17.93 -15.57 -2.64
C TRP A 190 18.80 -15.29 -1.42
N ARG A 191 20.12 -15.42 -1.59
CA ARG A 191 21.10 -15.10 -0.55
C ARG A 191 22.11 -14.10 -1.06
N CYS A 192 22.38 -13.07 -0.26
CA CYS A 192 23.46 -12.15 -0.55
C CYS A 192 24.77 -12.75 -0.03
N PRO A 193 25.85 -12.73 -0.83
CA PRO A 193 27.16 -13.18 -0.36
C PRO A 193 27.77 -12.26 0.71
N GLU A 194 27.29 -11.02 0.83
CA GLU A 194 27.74 -10.08 1.86
C GLU A 194 27.25 -10.52 3.25
N ALA A 195 28.21 -10.76 4.14
CA ALA A 195 27.96 -11.16 5.51
C ALA A 195 27.13 -10.08 6.24
N GLY A 196 26.09 -10.51 6.95
CA GLY A 196 25.22 -9.59 7.71
C GLY A 196 24.28 -8.75 6.84
N CYS A 197 24.06 -9.11 5.57
CA CYS A 197 23.08 -8.42 4.74
C CYS A 197 21.69 -8.43 5.41
N PRO A 198 21.09 -7.25 5.68
CA PRO A 198 19.85 -7.17 6.44
C PRO A 198 18.66 -7.81 5.71
N LEU A 199 18.68 -7.77 4.37
CA LEU A 199 17.58 -8.22 3.52
C LEU A 199 17.73 -9.69 3.06
N PHE A 200 18.97 -10.17 2.89
CA PHE A 200 19.26 -11.46 2.22
C PHE A 200 20.40 -12.26 2.89
N GLY A 201 20.84 -11.89 4.10
CA GLY A 201 22.06 -12.43 4.72
C GLY A 201 21.87 -13.62 5.67
N SER A 202 20.69 -13.86 6.21
CA SER A 202 20.47 -14.87 7.27
C SER A 202 19.49 -15.97 6.88
N ALA A 203 19.82 -17.23 7.22
CA ALA A 203 18.95 -18.39 7.03
C ALA A 203 17.67 -18.34 7.89
N ASP A 204 17.70 -17.65 9.03
CA ASP A 204 16.61 -17.60 10.01
C ASP A 204 15.51 -16.59 9.68
N ARG A 205 15.72 -15.74 8.66
CA ARG A 205 14.69 -14.87 8.10
C ARG A 205 14.61 -15.12 6.60
N PRO A 206 13.66 -15.94 6.11
CA PRO A 206 13.45 -16.09 4.68
C PRO A 206 13.02 -14.73 4.11
N GLY A 207 13.98 -14.05 3.46
CA GLY A 207 13.87 -12.67 3.02
C GLY A 207 12.57 -12.42 2.27
N THR A 208 11.73 -11.57 2.85
CA THR A 208 10.57 -10.95 2.20
C THR A 208 11.00 -9.82 1.27
N ALA A 209 12.26 -9.37 1.35
CA ALA A 209 12.82 -8.36 0.48
C ALA A 209 12.73 -8.73 -1.02
N LEU A 210 12.42 -7.72 -1.84
CA LEU A 210 12.36 -7.84 -3.29
C LEU A 210 13.78 -7.72 -3.89
N PRO A 211 14.29 -8.74 -4.59
CA PRO A 211 15.57 -8.60 -5.28
C PRO A 211 15.42 -7.65 -6.49
N ARG A 212 16.49 -6.98 -6.88
CA ARG A 212 16.54 -6.17 -8.10
C ARG A 212 16.93 -7.05 -9.29
N ARG A 213 16.32 -6.83 -10.45
CA ARG A 213 16.66 -7.54 -11.69
C ARG A 213 17.17 -6.58 -12.75
N ARG A 214 18.43 -6.78 -13.17
CA ARG A 214 19.04 -6.10 -14.32
C ARG A 214 19.30 -7.12 -15.44
N GLY A 215 18.43 -7.12 -16.44
CA GLY A 215 18.51 -8.10 -17.53
C GLY A 215 18.27 -9.54 -17.05
N ARG A 216 19.33 -10.36 -17.09
CA ARG A 216 19.32 -11.74 -16.56
C ARG A 216 19.92 -11.86 -15.14
N ARG A 217 20.52 -10.79 -14.62
CA ARG A 217 21.14 -10.79 -13.28
C ARG A 217 20.13 -10.41 -12.22
N ILE A 218 20.17 -11.12 -11.09
CA ILE A 218 19.40 -10.85 -9.89
C ILE A 218 20.38 -10.33 -8.83
N GLU A 219 20.13 -9.14 -8.31
CA GLU A 219 21.06 -8.34 -7.53
C GLU A 219 20.45 -7.95 -6.18
N CYS A 220 21.31 -7.83 -5.17
CA CYS A 220 20.94 -7.27 -3.87
C CYS A 220 20.66 -5.77 -4.05
N PRO A 221 19.49 -5.25 -3.64
CA PRO A 221 19.20 -3.82 -3.73
C PRO A 221 20.10 -2.99 -2.81
N THR A 222 20.57 -3.56 -1.69
CA THR A 222 21.46 -2.90 -0.72
C THR A 222 22.91 -2.85 -1.22
N HIS A 223 23.45 -3.98 -1.66
CA HIS A 223 24.89 -4.10 -1.98
C HIS A 223 25.21 -4.05 -3.47
N GLY A 224 24.22 -4.15 -4.36
CA GLY A 224 24.42 -4.18 -5.80
C GLY A 224 25.12 -5.44 -6.34
N VAL A 225 25.40 -6.43 -5.49
CA VAL A 225 26.06 -7.68 -5.87
C VAL A 225 25.06 -8.75 -6.33
N PRO A 226 25.47 -9.70 -7.21
CA PRO A 226 24.62 -10.82 -7.59
C PRO A 226 24.19 -11.66 -6.39
N LEU A 227 22.90 -12.00 -6.33
CA LEU A 227 22.37 -12.91 -5.32
C LEU A 227 22.60 -14.36 -5.75
N ALA A 228 22.94 -15.20 -4.78
CA ALA A 228 23.03 -16.64 -4.93
C ALA A 228 21.63 -17.27 -4.81
N ASP A 229 21.32 -18.20 -5.70
CA ASP A 229 20.08 -18.99 -5.65
C ASP A 229 20.22 -20.06 -4.55
N ALA A 230 19.38 -19.94 -3.52
CA ALA A 230 19.34 -20.85 -2.37
C ALA A 230 18.19 -21.87 -2.47
N GLY A 231 17.65 -22.10 -3.66
CA GLY A 231 16.65 -23.12 -3.93
C GLY A 231 15.21 -22.61 -4.01
N PRO A 232 14.24 -23.53 -4.20
CA PRO A 232 12.85 -23.17 -4.34
C PRO A 232 12.29 -22.55 -3.05
N ARG A 233 11.42 -21.56 -3.21
CA ARG A 233 10.65 -20.94 -2.14
C ARG A 233 9.21 -21.47 -2.20
N PRO A 234 8.64 -22.00 -1.09
CA PRO A 234 7.23 -22.34 -1.05
C PRO A 234 6.36 -21.14 -1.38
N ALA A 235 5.28 -21.36 -2.13
CA ALA A 235 4.31 -20.30 -2.41
C ALA A 235 3.67 -19.83 -1.09
N ARG A 236 3.35 -18.54 -1.00
CA ARG A 236 2.72 -17.96 0.20
C ARG A 236 1.58 -17.04 -0.21
N ALA A 237 0.58 -16.92 0.67
CA ALA A 237 -0.49 -15.95 0.57
C ALA A 237 -0.47 -15.06 1.81
N GLN A 238 -0.58 -13.75 1.63
CA GLN A 238 -0.72 -12.82 2.75
C GLN A 238 -2.20 -12.67 3.10
N VAL A 239 -2.51 -12.67 4.39
CA VAL A 239 -3.85 -12.40 4.92
C VAL A 239 -3.79 -11.17 5.80
N LYS A 240 -4.71 -10.23 5.54
CA LYS A 240 -4.88 -9.00 6.33
C LYS A 240 -5.90 -9.25 7.42
N VAL A 241 -5.63 -8.73 8.62
CA VAL A 241 -6.58 -8.64 9.72
C VAL A 241 -7.21 -7.25 9.66
N VAL A 242 -8.51 -7.18 9.42
CA VAL A 242 -9.24 -5.94 9.24
C VAL A 242 -10.24 -5.79 10.38
N MET A 243 -10.15 -4.68 11.10
CA MET A 243 -11.07 -4.30 12.18
C MET A 243 -11.68 -2.94 11.84
N ASP A 244 -13.02 -2.86 11.80
CA ASP A 244 -13.76 -1.64 11.44
C ASP A 244 -13.35 -1.06 10.08
N GLY A 245 -13.11 -1.95 9.11
CA GLY A 245 -12.64 -1.55 7.78
C GLY A 245 -11.17 -1.11 7.72
N THR A 246 -10.47 -1.04 8.85
CA THR A 246 -9.06 -0.66 8.93
C THR A 246 -8.17 -1.89 9.05
N VAL A 247 -7.09 -1.97 8.27
CA VAL A 247 -6.10 -3.04 8.41
C VAL A 247 -5.33 -2.86 9.72
N ARG A 248 -5.33 -3.86 10.59
CA ARG A 248 -4.65 -3.83 11.90
C ARG A 248 -3.40 -4.68 11.94
N GLY A 249 -3.30 -5.66 11.05
CA GLY A 249 -2.22 -6.62 11.05
C GLY A 249 -2.21 -7.48 9.80
N ARG A 250 -1.12 -8.20 9.62
CA ARG A 250 -0.91 -9.09 8.48
C ARG A 250 -0.14 -10.32 8.90
N PHE A 251 -0.43 -11.45 8.28
CA PHE A 251 0.33 -12.67 8.46
C PHE A 251 0.39 -13.49 7.16
N MET A 252 1.27 -14.49 7.12
CA MET A 252 1.49 -15.33 5.94
C MET A 252 0.93 -16.73 6.15
N VAL A 253 0.33 -17.27 5.10
CA VAL A 253 -0.02 -18.68 4.97
C VAL A 253 0.91 -19.30 3.94
N THR A 254 1.70 -20.28 4.35
CA THR A 254 2.66 -20.98 3.48
C THR A 254 1.99 -22.19 2.85
N ALA A 255 2.28 -22.46 1.59
CA ALA A 255 1.69 -23.59 0.90
C ALA A 255 2.07 -24.92 1.55
N GLY A 256 1.06 -25.76 1.83
CA GLY A 256 1.24 -27.05 2.51
C GLY A 256 1.44 -26.96 4.03
N GLU A 257 1.30 -25.77 4.62
CA GLU A 257 1.39 -25.54 6.07
C GLU A 257 0.07 -24.93 6.58
N PRO A 258 -0.94 -25.74 6.94
CA PRO A 258 -2.20 -25.25 7.48
C PRO A 258 -1.98 -24.40 8.75
N LEU A 259 -2.64 -23.26 8.81
CA LEU A 259 -2.42 -22.23 9.82
C LEU A 259 -3.68 -22.00 10.66
N ALA A 260 -3.61 -22.35 11.94
CA ALA A 260 -4.67 -22.08 12.90
C ALA A 260 -4.70 -20.59 13.29
N VAL A 261 -5.89 -19.97 13.25
CA VAL A 261 -6.11 -18.56 13.57
C VAL A 261 -7.21 -18.43 14.62
N GLY A 262 -6.98 -17.60 15.64
CA GLY A 262 -7.96 -17.35 16.69
C GLY A 262 -7.43 -16.44 17.78
N ARG A 263 -8.11 -16.40 18.93
CA ARG A 263 -7.69 -15.58 20.07
C ARG A 263 -6.37 -16.04 20.67
N ALA A 264 -6.18 -17.35 20.76
CA ALA A 264 -5.03 -17.99 21.37
C ALA A 264 -4.87 -19.41 20.79
N PRO A 265 -4.50 -19.52 19.50
CA PRO A 265 -4.29 -20.81 18.88
C PRO A 265 -3.07 -21.50 19.50
N GLY A 266 -2.95 -22.81 19.27
CA GLY A 266 -1.78 -23.58 19.69
C GLY A 266 -0.46 -23.08 19.08
N SER A 267 0.65 -23.73 19.44
CA SER A 267 1.99 -23.42 18.92
C SER A 267 1.99 -23.40 17.39
N GLY A 268 2.51 -22.32 16.79
CA GLY A 268 2.57 -22.14 15.34
C GLY A 268 1.33 -21.50 14.72
N GLY A 269 0.27 -21.23 15.49
CA GLY A 269 -0.89 -20.48 15.03
C GLY A 269 -0.75 -18.96 15.16
N VAL A 270 -1.71 -18.24 14.58
CA VAL A 270 -1.77 -16.76 14.62
C VAL A 270 -2.77 -16.29 15.68
N ALA A 271 -2.25 -15.72 16.77
CA ALA A 271 -3.04 -15.09 17.80
C ALA A 271 -3.48 -13.68 17.38
N LEU A 272 -4.79 -13.43 17.30
CA LEU A 272 -5.34 -12.16 16.85
C LEU A 272 -5.33 -11.06 17.90
N GLY A 273 -5.09 -11.38 19.18
CA GLY A 273 -5.25 -10.45 20.31
C GLY A 273 -4.42 -9.17 20.21
N ALA A 274 -3.31 -9.16 19.48
CA ALA A 274 -2.49 -7.97 19.25
C ALA A 274 -3.12 -6.95 18.27
N TRP A 275 -4.14 -7.36 17.51
CA TRP A 275 -4.69 -6.57 16.39
C TRP A 275 -6.17 -6.20 16.54
N ILE A 276 -6.83 -6.66 17.60
CA ILE A 276 -8.29 -6.53 17.76
C ILE A 276 -8.64 -6.02 19.16
N ASP A 277 -9.83 -5.41 19.31
CA ASP A 277 -10.30 -4.93 20.61
C ASP A 277 -10.85 -6.07 21.50
N GLN A 278 -11.03 -5.78 22.79
CA GLN A 278 -11.46 -6.77 23.77
C GLN A 278 -12.81 -7.42 23.42
N ALA A 279 -13.74 -6.65 22.85
CA ALA A 279 -15.06 -7.16 22.46
C ALA A 279 -14.94 -8.22 21.35
N ALA A 280 -14.09 -7.98 20.35
CA ALA A 280 -13.79 -8.97 19.32
C ALA A 280 -13.01 -10.17 19.88
N VAL A 281 -12.05 -9.95 20.79
CA VAL A 281 -11.32 -11.03 21.49
C VAL A 281 -12.30 -11.97 22.18
N ASP A 282 -13.30 -11.46 22.88
CA ASP A 282 -14.27 -12.27 23.62
C ASP A 282 -15.19 -13.08 22.70
N SER A 283 -15.41 -12.59 21.48
CA SER A 283 -16.22 -13.25 20.46
C SER A 283 -15.44 -14.27 19.61
N VAL A 284 -14.12 -14.29 19.69
CA VAL A 284 -13.27 -15.17 18.89
C VAL A 284 -12.82 -16.38 19.71
N SER A 285 -13.11 -17.58 19.22
CA SER A 285 -12.65 -18.85 19.80
C SER A 285 -11.12 -18.94 19.87
N ARG A 286 -10.59 -19.78 20.78
CA ARG A 286 -9.13 -19.96 20.95
C ARG A 286 -8.46 -20.33 19.63
N THR A 287 -8.97 -21.38 18.99
CA THR A 287 -8.81 -21.65 17.56
C THR A 287 -10.17 -21.43 16.93
N HIS A 288 -10.27 -20.53 15.97
CA HIS A 288 -11.55 -20.15 15.34
C HIS A 288 -11.64 -20.76 13.94
N VAL A 289 -10.61 -20.54 13.12
CA VAL A 289 -10.51 -21.08 11.78
C VAL A 289 -9.14 -21.67 11.53
N VAL A 290 -9.05 -22.57 10.55
CA VAL A 290 -7.78 -23.00 9.95
C VAL A 290 -7.77 -22.54 8.50
N LEU A 291 -6.67 -21.90 8.12
CA LEU A 291 -6.41 -21.47 6.75
C LEU A 291 -5.40 -22.41 6.11
N ASP A 292 -5.64 -22.81 4.87
CA ASP A 292 -4.68 -23.61 4.10
C ASP A 292 -4.50 -23.02 2.70
N TYR A 293 -3.31 -23.19 2.15
CA TYR A 293 -2.93 -22.67 0.84
C TYR A 293 -2.26 -23.75 0.01
N ASP A 294 -2.74 -23.96 -1.21
CA ASP A 294 -2.17 -24.97 -2.12
C ASP A 294 -1.19 -24.37 -3.15
N GLY A 295 -0.86 -23.08 -3.04
CA GLY A 295 -0.09 -22.33 -4.04
C GLY A 295 -0.95 -21.65 -5.12
N SER A 296 -2.26 -21.90 -5.14
CA SER A 296 -3.22 -21.33 -6.09
C SER A 296 -4.40 -20.65 -5.40
N ALA A 297 -4.95 -21.24 -4.34
CA ALA A 297 -6.12 -20.76 -3.64
C ALA A 297 -6.01 -20.96 -2.14
N LEU A 298 -6.54 -19.97 -1.40
CA LEU A 298 -6.68 -20.04 0.04
C LEU A 298 -8.01 -20.73 0.37
N THR A 299 -7.97 -21.71 1.27
CA THR A 299 -9.15 -22.36 1.83
C THR A 299 -9.27 -22.01 3.31
N VAL A 300 -10.50 -22.08 3.82
CA VAL A 300 -10.81 -21.85 5.22
C VAL A 300 -11.75 -22.93 5.72
N VAL A 301 -11.49 -23.40 6.94
CA VAL A 301 -12.36 -24.31 7.70
C VAL A 301 -12.67 -23.66 9.04
N ASP A 302 -13.93 -23.73 9.46
CA ASP A 302 -14.34 -23.37 10.83
C ASP A 302 -14.04 -24.52 11.80
N GLU A 303 -13.23 -24.24 12.83
CA GLU A 303 -12.80 -25.19 13.87
C GLU A 303 -13.75 -25.21 15.07
N ARG A 304 -15.06 -25.29 14.79
CA ARG A 304 -16.13 -25.31 15.79
C ARG A 304 -16.14 -24.02 16.61
N SER A 305 -16.21 -22.90 15.90
CA SER A 305 -16.29 -21.59 16.54
C SER A 305 -17.58 -21.46 17.36
N ALA A 306 -17.50 -20.82 18.54
CA ALA A 306 -18.65 -20.63 19.41
C ALA A 306 -19.69 -19.67 18.82
N ASN A 307 -19.23 -18.65 18.08
CA ASN A 307 -20.08 -17.59 17.52
C ASN A 307 -20.29 -17.72 16.00
N GLY A 308 -19.80 -18.81 15.41
CA GLY A 308 -19.90 -19.07 13.97
C GLY A 308 -18.93 -18.25 13.13
N THR A 309 -18.54 -18.81 11.99
CA THR A 309 -17.81 -18.10 10.93
C THR A 309 -18.74 -17.76 9.78
N ARG A 310 -18.54 -16.61 9.14
CA ARG A 310 -19.23 -16.20 7.91
C ARG A 310 -18.23 -15.87 6.81
N ILE A 311 -18.64 -16.06 5.55
CA ILE A 311 -17.91 -15.61 4.37
C ILE A 311 -18.65 -14.40 3.79
N ARG A 312 -17.96 -13.26 3.70
CA ARG A 312 -18.47 -12.09 2.98
C ARG A 312 -17.99 -12.15 1.54
N ARG A 313 -18.92 -12.19 0.61
CA ARG A 313 -18.65 -12.08 -0.83
C ARG A 313 -19.02 -10.68 -1.30
N ARG A 314 -18.03 -9.90 -1.70
CA ARG A 314 -18.26 -8.57 -2.28
C ARG A 314 -18.79 -8.71 -3.71
N ARG A 315 -19.92 -8.08 -4.01
CA ARG A 315 -20.52 -8.05 -5.36
C ARG A 315 -20.87 -6.62 -5.77
N PRO A 316 -20.94 -6.31 -7.07
CA PRO A 316 -21.37 -5.00 -7.55
C PRO A 316 -22.74 -4.58 -7.00
N GLU A 317 -23.67 -5.53 -6.83
CA GLU A 317 -25.04 -5.29 -6.36
C GLU A 317 -25.16 -5.23 -4.83
N GLY A 318 -24.07 -5.45 -4.10
CA GLY A 318 -24.02 -5.47 -2.64
C GLY A 318 -23.43 -6.75 -2.06
N ASP A 319 -22.88 -6.64 -0.85
CA ASP A 319 -22.20 -7.74 -0.17
C ASP A 319 -23.19 -8.84 0.27
N VAL A 320 -22.77 -10.10 0.11
CA VAL A 320 -23.52 -11.26 0.58
C VAL A 320 -22.74 -11.94 1.71
N LEU A 321 -23.38 -12.13 2.86
CA LEU A 321 -22.84 -12.92 3.98
C LEU A 321 -23.39 -14.35 3.95
N LEU A 322 -22.49 -15.33 3.88
CA LEU A 322 -22.81 -16.75 3.82
C LEU A 322 -22.28 -17.44 5.08
N PRO A 323 -23.07 -18.27 5.78
CA PRO A 323 -22.55 -19.03 6.92
C PRO A 323 -21.51 -20.07 6.46
N LEU A 324 -20.41 -20.18 7.20
CA LEU A 324 -19.46 -21.29 7.08
C LEU A 324 -19.75 -22.30 8.19
N HIS A 325 -20.33 -23.43 7.82
CA HIS A 325 -20.59 -24.51 8.78
C HIS A 325 -19.28 -25.21 9.16
N HIS A 326 -19.17 -25.61 10.43
CA HIS A 326 -18.04 -26.36 10.96
C HIS A 326 -17.68 -27.57 10.08
N GLY A 327 -16.38 -27.77 9.85
CA GLY A 327 -15.84 -28.90 9.08
C GLY A 327 -15.98 -28.76 7.56
N ASN A 328 -16.76 -27.79 7.07
CA ASN A 328 -16.81 -27.51 5.63
C ASN A 328 -15.57 -26.73 5.20
N VAL A 329 -14.90 -27.24 4.17
CA VAL A 329 -13.81 -26.53 3.50
C VAL A 329 -14.40 -25.53 2.52
N TRP A 330 -14.10 -24.25 2.72
CA TRP A 330 -14.50 -23.19 1.80
C TRP A 330 -13.30 -22.66 1.02
N ARG A 331 -13.38 -22.70 -0.31
CA ARG A 331 -12.37 -22.10 -1.19
C ARG A 331 -12.67 -20.61 -1.39
N LEU A 332 -11.80 -19.74 -0.89
CA LEU A 332 -11.96 -18.29 -1.00
C LEU A 332 -11.71 -17.83 -2.43
N ARG A 333 -12.62 -17.01 -2.96
CA ARG A 333 -12.48 -16.35 -4.25
C ARG A 333 -11.85 -14.97 -4.05
N ARG A 334 -11.42 -14.35 -5.16
CA ARG A 334 -10.92 -12.96 -5.11
C ARG A 334 -12.01 -12.03 -4.57
N GLY A 335 -11.66 -11.28 -3.53
CA GLY A 335 -12.58 -10.35 -2.86
C GLY A 335 -13.51 -10.99 -1.83
N ASP A 336 -13.47 -12.31 -1.62
CA ASP A 336 -14.12 -12.92 -0.45
C ASP A 336 -13.32 -12.58 0.82
N SER A 337 -13.99 -12.34 1.94
CA SER A 337 -13.36 -12.23 3.28
C SER A 337 -14.01 -13.19 4.27
N VAL A 338 -13.26 -13.59 5.30
CA VAL A 338 -13.72 -14.45 6.39
C VAL A 338 -14.08 -13.56 7.57
N VAL A 339 -15.36 -13.51 7.92
CA VAL A 339 -15.89 -12.69 9.01
C VAL A 339 -15.97 -13.55 10.28
N LEU A 340 -15.16 -13.21 11.27
CA LEU A 340 -15.10 -13.90 12.57
C LEU A 340 -15.95 -13.21 13.64
N HIS A 341 -16.17 -11.90 13.47
CA HIS A 341 -17.02 -11.05 14.31
C HIS A 341 -17.54 -9.91 13.42
N GLU A 342 -18.63 -9.22 13.80
CA GLU A 342 -19.26 -8.18 12.97
C GLU A 342 -18.29 -7.11 12.46
N ARG A 343 -17.31 -6.78 13.29
CA ARG A 343 -16.27 -5.76 13.05
C ARG A 343 -14.93 -6.34 12.59
N LEU A 344 -14.76 -7.67 12.60
CA LEU A 344 -13.48 -8.35 12.34
C LEU A 344 -13.57 -9.29 11.14
N GLU A 345 -12.74 -9.04 10.14
CA GLU A 345 -12.58 -9.92 8.99
C GLU A 345 -11.12 -10.24 8.68
N LEU A 346 -10.89 -11.45 8.16
CA LEU A 346 -9.65 -11.87 7.52
C LEU A 346 -9.82 -11.71 6.02
N LEU A 347 -9.00 -10.86 5.42
CA LEU A 347 -9.06 -10.54 4.00
C LEU A 347 -7.82 -11.10 3.29
N PRO A 348 -7.97 -12.05 2.35
CA PRO A 348 -6.87 -12.47 1.49
C PRO A 348 -6.32 -11.27 0.72
N SER A 349 -5.03 -11.01 0.84
CA SER A 349 -4.36 -9.96 0.09
C SER A 349 -4.33 -10.31 -1.39
N GLY A 350 -4.42 -9.28 -2.25
CA GLY A 350 -4.16 -9.45 -3.68
C GLY A 350 -2.68 -9.71 -3.99
N ARG A 351 -1.80 -9.50 -3.02
CA ARG A 351 -0.34 -9.68 -3.14
C ARG A 351 0.05 -11.15 -3.00
N GLN A 352 0.93 -11.61 -3.88
CA GLN A 352 1.59 -12.93 -3.77
C GLN A 352 2.93 -12.84 -3.02
N PHE A 353 3.47 -11.62 -2.87
CA PHE A 353 4.74 -11.34 -2.22
C PHE A 353 4.57 -10.20 -1.22
N VAL A 354 5.29 -10.28 -0.10
CA VAL A 354 5.26 -9.26 0.96
C VAL A 354 6.61 -8.57 0.99
N PHE A 355 6.60 -7.25 1.01
CA PHE A 355 7.80 -6.41 1.08
C PHE A 355 7.87 -5.80 2.50
N GLU A 356 9.08 -5.69 3.06
CA GLU A 356 9.30 -5.34 4.48
C GLU A 356 8.86 -3.92 4.89
N GLU A 357 8.44 -3.07 3.95
CA GLU A 357 8.13 -1.66 4.20
C GLU A 357 6.62 -1.34 4.18
N ASP A 358 5.75 -2.26 4.59
CA ASP A 358 4.33 -1.93 4.86
C ASP A 358 4.17 -1.37 6.30
N GLU A 359 4.94 -0.35 6.69
CA GLU A 359 4.64 0.47 7.89
C GLU A 359 3.39 1.35 7.67
N ALA A 360 3.03 1.60 6.40
CA ALA A 360 2.05 2.59 5.97
C ALA A 360 0.57 2.30 6.32
N ASP A 361 0.26 1.22 7.03
CA ASP A 361 -1.13 0.86 7.39
C ASP A 361 -1.35 0.69 8.90
N GLY A 362 -0.50 1.30 9.75
CA GLY A 362 -0.69 1.26 11.21
C GLY A 362 -0.57 -0.15 11.82
N ALA A 363 0.11 -1.07 11.13
CA ALA A 363 0.30 -2.44 11.58
C ALA A 363 1.54 -2.54 12.48
N ASP A 364 1.32 -2.56 13.79
CA ASP A 364 2.34 -3.04 14.72
C ASP A 364 2.50 -4.56 14.56
N GLY A 365 3.67 -4.99 14.10
CA GLY A 365 4.02 -6.40 14.04
C GLY A 365 4.08 -7.02 15.45
N PRO A 366 3.57 -8.26 15.66
CA PRO A 366 3.50 -8.92 16.97
C PRO A 366 4.86 -9.33 17.56
N ALA A 367 5.98 -8.85 17.01
CA ALA A 367 7.32 -9.20 17.46
C ALA A 367 7.95 -8.18 18.44
N ARG A 368 7.36 -7.00 18.67
CA ARG A 368 7.95 -5.98 19.58
C ARG A 368 7.38 -5.93 21.00
N THR A 369 6.29 -6.64 21.30
CA THR A 369 5.68 -6.61 22.65
C THR A 369 6.20 -7.66 23.63
N ALA A 370 6.94 -8.68 23.18
CA ALA A 370 7.57 -9.65 24.10
C ALA A 370 8.86 -9.11 24.77
N ALA A 371 9.58 -8.19 24.12
CA ALA A 371 10.81 -7.61 24.68
C ALA A 371 10.54 -6.44 25.65
N ALA A 372 9.40 -5.75 25.52
CA ALA A 372 9.03 -4.64 26.41
C ALA A 372 8.50 -5.10 27.78
N ALA A 373 7.96 -6.33 27.87
CA ALA A 373 7.48 -6.90 29.13
C ALA A 373 8.61 -7.48 30.02
N ALA A 374 9.81 -7.70 29.48
CA ALA A 374 10.96 -8.21 30.22
C ALA A 374 11.94 -7.11 30.70
N ALA A 375 11.75 -5.85 30.27
CA ALA A 375 12.63 -4.72 30.61
C ALA A 375 12.07 -3.76 31.68
N THR A 376 10.99 -4.13 32.37
CA THR A 376 10.48 -3.38 33.54
C THR A 376 10.58 -4.24 34.82
N MET A 377 11.76 -4.80 35.07
CA MET A 377 12.21 -5.03 36.45
C MET A 377 13.49 -4.21 36.63
N VAL A 378 13.30 -2.96 37.02
CA VAL A 378 14.37 -2.17 37.63
C VAL A 378 14.82 -2.95 38.86
N ALA A 379 16.02 -3.54 38.77
CA ALA A 379 16.78 -3.91 39.94
C ALA A 379 17.02 -2.61 40.73
N LEU A 380 16.24 -2.42 41.80
CA LEU A 380 16.47 -1.35 42.75
C LEU A 380 17.82 -1.58 43.43
N PRO A 381 18.73 -0.59 43.47
CA PRO A 381 19.94 -0.67 44.27
C PRO A 381 19.56 -0.80 45.75
N SER A 382 20.06 -1.86 46.38
CA SER A 382 20.00 -2.12 47.82
C SER A 382 20.91 -1.15 48.59
N ALA A 383 20.58 0.13 48.60
CA ALA A 383 21.18 1.11 49.51
C ALA A 383 20.25 2.33 49.60
N LEU A 384 20.11 2.86 50.81
CA LEU A 384 19.35 4.07 51.19
C LEU A 384 17.92 3.80 51.71
N TRP A 385 17.86 3.12 52.86
CA TRP A 385 16.84 3.42 53.87
C TRP A 385 17.53 4.07 55.06
N ARG A 386 17.38 5.40 55.21
CA ARG A 386 17.47 6.10 56.50
C ARG A 386 16.64 7.39 56.45
N GLU A 387 15.75 7.49 57.44
CA GLU A 387 15.08 8.70 57.97
C GLU A 387 14.00 9.32 57.06
N ALA A 388 12.82 9.74 57.52
CA ALA A 388 12.23 10.02 58.84
C ALA A 388 10.69 9.86 58.69
N ALA A 389 9.76 9.97 59.64
CA ALA A 389 9.64 10.45 61.01
C ALA A 389 8.22 10.02 61.48
N ALA A 390 7.98 9.90 62.80
CA ALA A 390 6.74 10.35 63.48
C ALA A 390 6.76 10.02 65.00
N PRO A 391 6.02 10.78 65.84
CA PRO A 391 6.49 11.19 67.17
C PRO A 391 5.55 10.68 68.31
N PRO A 392 5.38 11.36 69.48
CA PRO A 392 5.83 10.85 70.77
C PRO A 392 4.71 10.59 71.79
N ARG A 393 5.04 9.89 72.89
CA ARG A 393 4.37 9.84 74.22
C ARG A 393 5.10 8.77 75.05
N GLU A 394 5.33 8.82 76.35
CA GLU A 394 5.28 9.82 77.40
C GLU A 394 6.01 9.16 78.60
N ARG A 395 6.78 9.94 79.35
CA ARG A 395 7.08 9.86 80.79
C ARG A 395 7.32 8.50 81.48
N ALA A 396 8.51 8.40 82.08
CA ALA A 396 8.81 8.32 83.53
C ALA A 396 10.14 7.57 83.71
N ALA A 397 11.06 7.83 84.62
CA ALA A 397 11.36 8.83 85.63
C ALA A 397 12.53 8.20 86.42
N LEU A 398 13.29 9.04 87.15
CA LEU A 398 14.27 8.70 88.20
C LEU A 398 15.64 8.22 87.69
N GLY A 399 16.76 8.86 88.00
CA GLY A 399 17.00 10.02 88.85
C GLY A 399 18.49 10.10 89.21
N ALA A 400 18.95 11.35 89.39
CA ALA A 400 20.04 11.83 90.27
C ALA A 400 21.45 11.25 90.06
N ALA A 401 22.56 11.99 90.20
CA ALA A 401 22.81 13.30 90.80
C ALA A 401 24.17 13.86 90.29
N ASP A 402 24.37 15.17 90.49
CA ASP A 402 25.60 15.88 90.92
C ASP A 402 26.98 15.46 90.34
N ARG A 403 27.93 16.32 89.98
CA ARG A 403 28.18 17.77 90.00
C ARG A 403 29.57 17.96 89.29
N PRO A 404 30.21 19.15 89.23
CA PRO A 404 30.94 19.63 88.05
C PRO A 404 32.47 19.63 88.22
N GLU A 405 33.16 20.46 87.42
CA GLU A 405 34.55 20.96 87.58
C GLU A 405 35.65 19.98 87.08
N VAL A 406 36.74 20.32 86.37
CA VAL A 406 37.56 21.55 86.13
C VAL A 406 38.38 21.31 84.84
N GLU A 407 38.78 22.41 84.15
CA GLU A 407 39.88 22.58 83.16
C GLU A 407 40.08 21.62 81.98
#